data_AF-K0YF10-F1
#
_entry.id   AF-K0YF10-F1
#
_cell.length_a   1.000
_cell.length_b   1.000
_cell.length_c   1.000
_cell.angle_alpha   90.00
_cell.angle_beta   90.00
_cell.angle_gamma   90.00
#
_symmetry.space_group_name_H-M   'P 1'
#
loop_
_entity.id
_entity.type
_entity.pdbx_description
1 polymer ?
#
loop_
_entity_poly.entity_id
_entity_poly.type
_entity_poly.pdbx_seq_one_letter_code
_entity_poly.pdbx_strand_id
1 'polypeptide(L)'
;MRHEEPIRDDEGPLGNPATHYDDNALYSVSGRVWHEHGNERQLFSGATYSGDTPATGFHVWGSTLTDEGVEAYKEAVESLPPEEQAAATKELLEEHPEYISATVVAPVAEDGRYTLRFPDDRDYNQDYLYLWVENPAGEVVPAYSTFTQPVFQNARRNLQWSPAVDPAKNNAGLAGKPFQRWHNVNFAVVPFNESVLDIVNHDTEDNPARPGDTAKLELSGQPTPLQSTIVWVGPNGDELQTCEDVTPEDLGECASFPVPEDAKDGDVYTAQLRDAAGNIVAADSFVVADPVSISYDEVSFGPEDKEREAKVEPTLEALSGKPAEPREDQTFRFGDELPEGFEVSEDDPTVATFKGGADNPEGITATIDPETGVVTVTAGEDAELPDGGVELPVVLDGGEAPAANGSVSIAAKPALPEFAEIGEQLDPVYEPVVEDQDPEADGWQSGAPKLE
;
A
#
# COMPACT_ATOMS: atom_id res chain seq x y z
N MET A 1 -15.02 -28.72 25.97
CA MET A 1 -16.39 -28.55 26.51
C MET A 1 -16.30 -28.00 27.93
N ARG A 2 -17.35 -27.34 28.42
CA ARG A 2 -17.43 -26.77 29.78
C ARG A 2 -18.60 -27.42 30.52
N HIS A 3 -18.59 -27.41 31.84
CA HIS A 3 -19.75 -27.75 32.64
C HIS A 3 -20.94 -26.85 32.25
N GLU A 4 -22.16 -27.41 32.21
CA GLU A 4 -23.38 -26.71 31.76
C GLU A 4 -23.66 -25.44 32.57
N GLU A 5 -23.30 -25.45 33.86
CA GLU A 5 -23.39 -24.33 34.77
C GLU A 5 -22.00 -23.94 35.30
N PRO A 6 -21.30 -22.98 34.67
CA PRO A 6 -20.00 -22.53 35.16
C PRO A 6 -20.15 -21.64 36.40
N ILE A 7 -19.19 -21.78 37.32
CA ILE A 7 -19.14 -21.04 38.59
C ILE A 7 -18.32 -19.76 38.37
N ARG A 8 -18.90 -18.60 38.67
CA ARG A 8 -18.18 -17.32 38.64
C ARG A 8 -17.49 -17.08 39.98
N ASP A 9 -16.17 -16.94 39.96
CA ASP A 9 -15.34 -16.53 41.10
C ASP A 9 -14.96 -15.05 40.94
N ASP A 10 -15.75 -14.18 41.57
CA ASP A 10 -15.56 -12.73 41.55
C ASP A 10 -14.82 -12.21 42.80
N GLU A 11 -14.25 -13.09 43.64
CA GLU A 11 -13.57 -12.68 44.89
C GLU A 11 -12.19 -12.03 44.65
N GLY A 12 -11.71 -12.06 43.40
CA GLY A 12 -10.41 -11.54 43.02
C GLY A 12 -9.24 -12.44 43.42
N PRO A 13 -7.99 -12.04 43.08
CA PRO A 13 -6.82 -12.88 43.23
C PRO A 13 -6.38 -13.04 44.68
N LEU A 14 -5.91 -14.25 45.04
CA LEU A 14 -5.28 -14.48 46.34
C LEU A 14 -4.01 -13.63 46.48
N GLY A 15 -3.83 -13.02 47.66
CA GLY A 15 -2.72 -12.10 47.93
C GLY A 15 -1.33 -12.73 47.79
N ASN A 16 -1.15 -13.96 48.27
CA ASN A 16 0.12 -14.70 48.15
C ASN A 16 -0.15 -16.22 48.10
N PRO A 17 -0.52 -16.77 46.94
CA PRO A 17 -0.93 -18.18 46.83
C PRO A 17 0.21 -19.17 47.10
N ALA A 18 1.48 -18.72 47.05
CA ALA A 18 2.64 -19.55 47.35
C ALA A 18 2.85 -19.82 48.85
N THR A 19 2.28 -18.98 49.74
CA THR A 19 2.55 -19.07 51.19
C THR A 19 1.35 -18.81 52.10
N HIS A 20 0.33 -18.11 51.62
CA HIS A 20 -0.89 -17.81 52.37
C HIS A 20 -1.83 -19.03 52.34
N TYR A 21 -2.53 -19.31 53.44
CA TYR A 21 -3.56 -20.34 53.55
C TYR A 21 -4.90 -19.66 53.78
N ASP A 22 -5.79 -19.74 52.80
CA ASP A 22 -7.15 -19.21 52.88
C ASP A 22 -8.11 -20.39 53.01
N ASP A 23 -8.87 -20.42 54.11
CA ASP A 23 -9.80 -21.51 54.40
C ASP A 23 -10.97 -21.59 53.42
N ASN A 24 -11.21 -20.54 52.64
CA ASN A 24 -12.22 -20.48 51.58
C ASN A 24 -11.67 -20.85 50.19
N ALA A 25 -10.38 -21.20 50.09
CA ALA A 25 -9.73 -21.59 48.85
C ALA A 25 -8.92 -22.87 49.05
N LEU A 26 -9.57 -23.95 49.50
CA LEU A 26 -8.93 -25.25 49.69
C LEU A 26 -8.42 -25.82 48.36
N TYR A 27 -9.21 -25.64 47.30
CA TYR A 27 -8.90 -26.02 45.93
C TYR A 27 -8.79 -24.77 45.06
N SER A 28 -7.60 -24.49 44.53
CA SER A 28 -7.43 -23.30 43.72
C SER A 28 -6.31 -23.37 42.70
N VAL A 29 -6.44 -22.54 41.67
CA VAL A 29 -5.40 -22.30 40.67
C VAL A 29 -5.20 -20.80 40.52
N SER A 30 -3.98 -20.32 40.76
CA SER A 30 -3.63 -18.91 40.66
C SER A 30 -2.45 -18.67 39.70
N GLY A 31 -2.45 -17.52 39.05
CA GLY A 31 -1.35 -17.09 38.20
C GLY A 31 -1.55 -15.67 37.67
N ARG A 32 -0.90 -15.39 36.53
CA ARG A 32 -0.99 -14.11 35.82
C ARG A 32 -1.37 -14.29 34.36
N VAL A 33 -2.06 -13.30 33.81
CA VAL A 33 -2.33 -13.14 32.38
C VAL A 33 -1.80 -11.78 31.91
N TRP A 34 -1.02 -11.79 30.84
CA TRP A 34 -0.46 -10.58 30.23
C TRP A 34 -0.36 -10.70 28.72
N HIS A 35 -0.32 -9.57 28.05
CA HIS A 35 -0.03 -9.49 26.61
C HIS A 35 1.48 -9.67 26.40
N GLU A 36 1.86 -10.71 25.67
CA GLU A 36 3.27 -11.00 25.36
C GLU A 36 3.74 -10.19 24.15
N HIS A 37 4.71 -9.29 24.36
CA HIS A 37 5.23 -8.42 23.29
C HIS A 37 6.62 -8.80 22.76
N GLY A 38 7.22 -9.91 23.23
CA GLY A 38 8.52 -10.37 22.74
C GLY A 38 9.64 -9.39 23.10
N ASN A 39 10.25 -9.59 24.27
CA ASN A 39 11.35 -8.77 24.74
C ASN A 39 12.70 -9.45 24.43
N GLU A 40 13.63 -8.74 23.79
CA GLU A 40 14.99 -9.21 23.44
C GLU A 40 15.84 -9.72 24.64
N ARG A 41 15.45 -9.43 25.88
CA ARG A 41 16.00 -9.99 27.13
C ARG A 41 15.49 -11.40 27.47
N GLN A 42 14.53 -11.94 26.73
CA GLN A 42 13.88 -13.25 26.98
C GLN A 42 14.52 -14.43 26.23
N LEU A 43 15.63 -14.22 25.50
CA LEU A 43 16.32 -15.22 24.66
C LEU A 43 16.71 -16.53 25.39
N PHE A 44 16.69 -16.58 26.72
CA PHE A 44 17.05 -17.76 27.52
C PHE A 44 15.99 -18.22 28.53
N SER A 45 14.89 -17.48 28.76
CA SER A 45 13.93 -17.75 29.84
C SER A 45 12.48 -18.02 29.40
N GLY A 46 12.17 -17.89 28.09
CA GLY A 46 10.79 -17.92 27.61
C GLY A 46 10.01 -16.66 28.02
N ALA A 47 8.68 -16.68 27.80
CA ALA A 47 7.76 -15.59 28.13
C ALA A 47 7.85 -15.19 29.62
N THR A 48 7.99 -13.89 29.90
CA THR A 48 8.05 -13.35 31.28
C THR A 48 7.26 -12.06 31.37
N TYR A 49 6.47 -11.89 32.43
CA TYR A 49 5.71 -10.67 32.72
C TYR A 49 6.51 -9.36 32.80
N SER A 50 7.86 -9.41 32.88
CA SER A 50 8.68 -8.23 33.13
C SER A 50 8.68 -7.24 31.96
N GLY A 51 7.98 -6.11 32.14
CA GLY A 51 7.84 -5.08 31.11
C GLY A 51 6.61 -5.26 30.23
N ASP A 52 5.87 -6.35 30.41
CA ASP A 52 4.61 -6.61 29.73
C ASP A 52 3.42 -6.08 30.53
N THR A 53 2.30 -5.92 29.83
CA THR A 53 1.08 -5.33 30.38
C THR A 53 0.07 -6.41 30.77
N PRO A 54 -0.59 -6.28 31.94
CA PRO A 54 -1.77 -7.06 32.30
C PRO A 54 -2.81 -7.17 31.19
N ALA A 55 -3.34 -8.37 30.98
CA ALA A 55 -4.51 -8.60 30.13
C ALA A 55 -5.81 -8.28 30.90
N THR A 56 -5.95 -7.04 31.37
CA THR A 56 -7.09 -6.61 32.18
C THR A 56 -8.40 -6.76 31.40
N GLY A 57 -9.44 -7.27 32.06
CA GLY A 57 -10.76 -7.51 31.43
C GLY A 57 -10.90 -8.86 30.74
N PHE A 58 -9.81 -9.62 30.59
CA PHE A 58 -9.85 -11.02 30.17
C PHE A 58 -10.41 -11.89 31.30
N HIS A 59 -10.85 -13.10 30.95
CA HIS A 59 -11.30 -14.10 31.91
C HIS A 59 -10.47 -15.36 31.79
N VAL A 60 -10.05 -15.91 32.92
CA VAL A 60 -9.45 -17.25 32.96
C VAL A 60 -10.53 -18.24 33.32
N TRP A 61 -10.55 -19.35 32.58
CA TRP A 61 -11.43 -20.46 32.83
C TRP A 61 -10.62 -21.69 33.21
N GLY A 62 -11.19 -22.54 34.05
CA GLY A 62 -10.59 -23.81 34.41
C GLY A 62 -11.64 -24.87 34.70
N SER A 63 -11.39 -26.07 34.21
CA SER A 63 -12.22 -27.25 34.48
C SER A 63 -11.42 -28.34 35.16
N THR A 64 -12.09 -29.15 35.98
CA THR A 64 -11.55 -30.37 36.59
C THR A 64 -12.51 -31.54 36.38
N LEU A 65 -11.99 -32.76 36.42
CA LEU A 65 -12.78 -33.98 36.23
C LEU A 65 -13.26 -34.56 37.56
N THR A 66 -14.36 -35.31 37.51
CA THR A 66 -14.79 -36.20 38.59
C THR A 66 -13.82 -37.38 38.74
N ASP A 67 -13.88 -38.10 39.86
CA ASP A 67 -13.04 -39.30 40.05
C ASP A 67 -13.32 -40.37 38.96
N GLU A 68 -14.59 -40.55 38.58
CA GLU A 68 -14.99 -41.45 37.47
C GLU A 68 -14.45 -40.95 36.13
N GLY A 69 -14.58 -39.65 35.86
CA GLY A 69 -14.08 -39.03 34.64
C GLY A 69 -12.57 -39.18 34.48
N VAL A 70 -11.80 -39.11 35.58
CA VAL A 70 -10.35 -39.32 35.56
C VAL A 70 -10.00 -40.74 35.14
N GLU A 71 -10.68 -41.76 35.67
CA GLU A 71 -10.40 -43.15 35.31
C GLU A 71 -10.74 -43.42 33.84
N ALA A 72 -11.87 -42.91 33.36
CA ALA A 72 -12.23 -43.00 31.94
C ALA A 72 -11.22 -42.25 31.04
N TYR A 73 -10.78 -41.06 31.45
CA TYR A 73 -9.83 -40.24 30.70
C TYR A 73 -8.46 -40.90 30.56
N LYS A 74 -7.97 -41.59 31.59
CA LYS A 74 -6.70 -42.34 31.52
C LYS A 74 -6.73 -43.44 30.46
N GLU A 75 -7.85 -44.14 30.35
CA GLU A 75 -8.03 -45.26 29.42
C GLU A 75 -8.33 -44.78 27.99
N ALA A 76 -9.17 -43.76 27.83
CA ALA A 76 -9.65 -43.32 26.52
C ALA A 76 -8.76 -42.26 25.87
N VAL A 77 -8.03 -41.46 26.66
CA VAL A 77 -7.27 -40.30 26.15
C VAL A 77 -5.79 -40.42 26.47
N GLU A 78 -5.40 -40.59 27.74
CA GLU A 78 -3.99 -40.49 28.14
C GLU A 78 -3.10 -41.57 27.53
N SER A 79 -3.67 -42.74 27.21
CA SER A 79 -2.96 -43.83 26.54
C SER A 79 -2.70 -43.61 25.04
N LEU A 80 -3.35 -42.63 24.43
CA LEU A 80 -3.23 -42.33 22.99
C LEU A 80 -1.99 -41.46 22.68
N PRO A 81 -1.49 -41.49 21.44
CA PRO A 81 -0.48 -40.53 20.97
C PRO A 81 -0.94 -39.07 21.15
N PRO A 82 -0.06 -38.11 21.48
CA PRO A 82 -0.42 -36.71 21.75
C PRO A 82 -1.28 -36.03 20.68
N GLU A 83 -1.08 -36.36 19.41
CA GLU A 83 -1.83 -35.84 18.26
C GLU A 83 -3.30 -36.29 18.22
N GLU A 84 -3.63 -37.41 18.88
CA GLU A 84 -5.00 -37.96 18.94
C GLU A 84 -5.74 -37.52 20.22
N GLN A 85 -5.01 -37.10 21.27
CA GLN A 85 -5.59 -36.83 22.60
C GLN A 85 -6.66 -35.73 22.59
N ALA A 86 -6.48 -34.68 21.79
CA ALA A 86 -7.43 -33.57 21.72
C ALA A 86 -8.79 -34.01 21.14
N ALA A 87 -8.76 -34.82 20.08
CA ALA A 87 -9.97 -35.35 19.46
C ALA A 87 -10.69 -36.33 20.40
N ALA A 88 -9.94 -37.25 21.01
CA ALA A 88 -10.49 -38.22 21.97
C ALA A 88 -11.06 -37.53 23.23
N THR A 89 -10.42 -36.47 23.72
CA THR A 89 -10.95 -35.65 24.85
C THR A 89 -12.30 -35.06 24.49
N LYS A 90 -12.43 -34.52 23.27
CA LYS A 90 -13.69 -33.94 22.82
C LYS A 90 -14.79 -35.01 22.75
N GLU A 91 -14.52 -36.14 22.11
CA GLU A 91 -15.47 -37.25 21.97
C GLU A 91 -15.92 -37.77 23.34
N LEU A 92 -14.99 -38.07 24.24
CA LEU A 92 -15.29 -38.55 25.59
C LEU A 92 -16.23 -37.60 26.35
N LEU A 93 -15.98 -36.29 26.30
CA LEU A 93 -16.77 -35.32 27.05
C LEU A 93 -18.09 -34.97 26.35
N GLU A 94 -18.22 -35.16 25.03
CA GLU A 94 -19.48 -35.03 24.30
C GLU A 94 -20.44 -36.17 24.63
N GLU A 95 -19.91 -37.38 24.83
CA GLU A 95 -20.69 -38.54 25.27
C GLU A 95 -20.97 -38.52 26.77
N HIS A 96 -20.02 -38.03 27.57
CA HIS A 96 -20.07 -38.02 29.03
C HIS A 96 -19.78 -36.63 29.62
N PRO A 97 -20.69 -35.65 29.45
CA PRO A 97 -20.51 -34.30 30.02
C PRO A 97 -20.44 -34.31 31.55
N GLU A 98 -21.04 -35.30 32.21
CA GLU A 98 -21.02 -35.50 33.67
C GLU A 98 -19.61 -35.78 34.23
N TYR A 99 -18.63 -36.11 33.39
CA TYR A 99 -17.24 -36.30 33.81
C TYR A 99 -16.54 -34.99 34.16
N ILE A 100 -17.08 -33.83 33.75
CA ILE A 100 -16.60 -32.54 34.23
C ILE A 100 -17.22 -32.27 35.60
N SER A 101 -16.41 -32.26 36.65
CA SER A 101 -16.88 -32.00 38.02
C SER A 101 -17.30 -30.53 38.21
N ALA A 102 -16.46 -29.61 37.71
CA ALA A 102 -16.72 -28.18 37.79
C ALA A 102 -15.97 -27.43 36.69
N THR A 103 -16.55 -26.33 36.23
CA THR A 103 -15.88 -25.29 35.47
C THR A 103 -16.00 -23.98 36.24
N VAL A 104 -14.87 -23.32 36.50
CA VAL A 104 -14.79 -22.03 37.19
C VAL A 104 -14.27 -20.98 36.22
N VAL A 105 -14.79 -19.76 36.33
CA VAL A 105 -14.31 -18.58 35.60
C VAL A 105 -14.00 -17.46 36.60
N ALA A 106 -12.88 -16.77 36.40
CA ALA A 106 -12.51 -15.59 37.18
C ALA A 106 -11.99 -14.47 36.28
N PRO A 107 -12.27 -13.21 36.61
CA PRO A 107 -11.71 -12.06 35.90
C PRO A 107 -10.21 -11.91 36.18
N VAL A 108 -9.48 -11.42 35.19
CA VAL A 108 -8.09 -10.97 35.35
C VAL A 108 -8.11 -9.58 35.99
N ALA A 109 -7.47 -9.44 37.16
CA ALA A 109 -7.37 -8.19 37.89
C ALA A 109 -6.46 -7.17 37.18
N GLU A 110 -6.53 -5.90 37.60
CA GLU A 110 -5.74 -4.79 37.02
C GLU A 110 -4.22 -5.04 37.00
N ASP A 111 -3.70 -5.86 37.90
CA ASP A 111 -2.27 -6.21 37.97
C ASP A 111 -1.92 -7.54 37.28
N GLY A 112 -2.85 -8.05 36.48
CA GLY A 112 -2.75 -9.27 35.68
C GLY A 112 -2.99 -10.55 36.46
N ARG A 113 -3.20 -10.50 37.79
CA ARG A 113 -3.41 -11.71 38.59
C ARG A 113 -4.83 -12.24 38.47
N TYR A 114 -4.97 -13.55 38.58
CA TYR A 114 -6.26 -14.23 38.71
C TYR A 114 -6.19 -15.34 39.77
N THR A 115 -7.35 -15.80 40.22
CA THR A 115 -7.48 -17.05 40.98
C THR A 115 -8.79 -17.71 40.62
N LEU A 116 -8.76 -19.03 40.39
CA LEU A 116 -9.93 -19.89 40.29
C LEU A 116 -10.06 -20.65 41.60
N ARG A 117 -11.13 -20.41 42.37
CA ARG A 117 -11.50 -21.22 43.54
C ARG A 117 -12.50 -22.30 43.11
N PHE A 118 -12.09 -23.56 43.23
CA PHE A 118 -12.96 -24.69 42.95
C PHE A 118 -13.81 -25.04 44.18
N PRO A 119 -15.05 -25.50 44.00
CA PRO A 119 -15.96 -25.75 45.10
C PRO A 119 -15.50 -26.94 45.98
N ASP A 120 -15.66 -26.80 47.30
CA ASP A 120 -15.25 -27.82 48.28
C ASP A 120 -16.21 -29.04 48.34
N ASP A 121 -17.41 -28.91 47.77
CA ASP A 121 -18.47 -29.92 47.78
C ASP A 121 -18.50 -30.79 46.51
N ARG A 122 -17.51 -30.64 45.62
CA ARG A 122 -17.33 -31.46 44.42
C ARG A 122 -15.94 -32.07 44.34
N ASP A 123 -15.80 -33.06 43.46
CA ASP A 123 -14.50 -33.67 43.17
C ASP A 123 -13.56 -32.60 42.58
N TYR A 124 -12.33 -32.55 43.09
CA TYR A 124 -11.28 -31.71 42.53
C TYR A 124 -10.03 -32.55 42.33
N ASN A 125 -9.60 -32.65 41.08
CA ASN A 125 -8.39 -33.36 40.74
C ASN A 125 -7.31 -32.40 40.24
N GLN A 126 -6.33 -32.14 41.10
CA GLN A 126 -5.24 -31.21 40.85
C GLN A 126 -4.31 -31.63 39.68
N ASP A 127 -4.36 -32.90 39.25
CA ASP A 127 -3.55 -33.46 38.16
C ASP A 127 -4.34 -33.63 36.85
N TYR A 128 -5.66 -33.36 36.85
CA TYR A 128 -6.52 -33.38 35.68
C TYR A 128 -7.28 -32.06 35.59
N LEU A 129 -6.58 -31.04 35.12
CA LEU A 129 -7.09 -29.69 34.91
C LEU A 129 -7.05 -29.34 33.42
N TYR A 130 -7.99 -28.53 32.95
CA TYR A 130 -7.88 -27.86 31.65
C TYR A 130 -8.22 -26.38 31.83
N LEU A 131 -7.29 -25.50 31.50
CA LEU A 131 -7.46 -24.06 31.64
C LEU A 131 -7.25 -23.36 30.29
N TRP A 132 -7.98 -22.26 30.08
CA TRP A 132 -7.84 -21.39 28.92
C TRP A 132 -8.19 -19.96 29.30
N VAL A 133 -7.91 -19.02 28.39
CA VAL A 133 -8.18 -17.60 28.57
C VAL A 133 -9.13 -17.13 27.48
N GLU A 134 -10.07 -16.26 27.86
CA GLU A 134 -10.94 -15.55 26.93
C GLU A 134 -10.71 -14.05 26.95
N ASN A 135 -10.79 -13.43 25.77
CA ASN A 135 -10.83 -11.98 25.62
C ASN A 135 -12.19 -11.40 26.10
N PRO A 136 -12.32 -10.07 26.20
CA PRO A 136 -13.59 -9.43 26.56
C PRO A 136 -14.77 -9.73 25.62
N ALA A 137 -14.50 -10.16 24.39
CA ALA A 137 -15.52 -10.60 23.43
C ALA A 137 -16.02 -12.04 23.68
N GLY A 138 -15.38 -12.78 24.59
CA GLY A 138 -15.72 -14.17 24.92
C GLY A 138 -15.05 -15.20 24.01
N GLU A 139 -14.02 -14.80 23.25
CA GLU A 139 -13.28 -15.68 22.34
C GLU A 139 -12.06 -16.26 23.05
N VAL A 140 -11.78 -17.55 22.83
CA VAL A 140 -10.59 -18.21 23.38
C VAL A 140 -9.36 -17.69 22.65
N VAL A 141 -8.40 -17.15 23.41
CA VAL A 141 -7.17 -16.57 22.83
C VAL A 141 -5.98 -17.52 22.93
N PRO A 142 -5.10 -17.53 21.91
CA PRO A 142 -3.84 -18.26 22.00
C PRO A 142 -2.92 -17.63 23.05
N ALA A 143 -2.23 -18.48 23.81
CA ALA A 143 -1.30 -18.03 24.84
C ALA A 143 -0.17 -19.03 25.04
N TYR A 144 1.02 -18.54 25.37
CA TYR A 144 2.03 -19.37 26.01
C TYR A 144 1.49 -19.80 27.37
N SER A 145 1.38 -21.11 27.57
CA SER A 145 0.94 -21.74 28.81
C SER A 145 1.30 -23.21 28.78
N THR A 146 1.09 -23.92 29.89
CA THR A 146 1.19 -25.38 29.90
C THR A 146 0.01 -26.06 29.19
N PHE A 147 -1.12 -25.35 28.99
CA PHE A 147 -2.36 -25.83 28.39
C PHE A 147 -2.46 -25.47 26.89
N THR A 148 -1.48 -25.89 26.10
CA THR A 148 -1.42 -25.64 24.65
C THR A 148 -2.38 -26.48 23.81
N GLN A 149 -3.01 -27.50 24.42
CA GLN A 149 -3.97 -28.39 23.78
C GLN A 149 -5.21 -28.56 24.68
N PRO A 150 -6.39 -28.84 24.10
CA PRO A 150 -7.63 -29.02 24.85
C PRO A 150 -7.70 -30.40 25.54
N VAL A 151 -6.78 -30.64 26.47
CA VAL A 151 -6.62 -31.90 27.21
C VAL A 151 -6.55 -31.63 28.71
N PHE A 152 -7.14 -32.51 29.52
CA PHE A 152 -7.01 -32.47 30.97
C PHE A 152 -5.65 -33.02 31.39
N GLN A 153 -4.92 -32.25 32.18
CA GLN A 153 -3.55 -32.56 32.54
C GLN A 153 -3.08 -31.83 33.80
N ASN A 154 -1.93 -32.26 34.31
CA ASN A 154 -1.22 -31.59 35.39
C ASN A 154 -0.67 -30.25 34.89
N ALA A 155 -0.77 -29.19 35.71
CA ALA A 155 -0.32 -27.85 35.34
C ALA A 155 1.19 -27.74 35.06
N ARG A 156 2.01 -28.73 35.42
CA ARG A 156 3.44 -28.85 35.09
C ARG A 156 3.71 -29.78 33.91
N ARG A 157 2.69 -30.28 33.21
CA ARG A 157 2.88 -30.90 31.89
C ARG A 157 3.23 -29.80 30.89
N ASN A 158 4.11 -30.07 29.92
CA ASN A 158 4.53 -29.11 28.88
C ASN A 158 5.23 -27.83 29.38
N LEU A 159 6.10 -27.93 30.41
CA LEU A 159 6.84 -26.77 30.92
C LEU A 159 7.66 -26.03 29.85
N GLN A 160 8.05 -26.68 28.75
CA GLN A 160 8.76 -25.99 27.67
C GLN A 160 7.96 -24.86 27.01
N TRP A 161 6.63 -24.83 27.19
CA TRP A 161 5.73 -23.79 26.69
C TRP A 161 5.17 -22.91 27.82
N SER A 162 5.55 -23.17 29.06
CA SER A 162 5.11 -22.38 30.21
C SER A 162 5.82 -21.04 30.23
N PRO A 163 5.09 -19.93 30.45
CA PRO A 163 5.70 -18.70 30.90
C PRO A 163 6.37 -18.90 32.25
N ALA A 164 7.46 -18.18 32.48
CA ALA A 164 8.13 -18.18 33.77
C ALA A 164 7.34 -17.31 34.78
N VAL A 165 7.34 -17.64 36.06
CA VAL A 165 7.97 -18.81 36.71
C VAL A 165 7.08 -20.06 36.57
N ASP A 166 7.69 -21.25 36.53
CA ASP A 166 6.98 -22.53 36.45
C ASP A 166 5.84 -22.67 37.50
N PRO A 167 4.73 -23.32 37.12
CA PRO A 167 3.66 -23.71 38.03
C PRO A 167 4.15 -24.56 39.20
N ALA A 168 3.71 -24.26 40.42
CA ALA A 168 4.08 -25.01 41.62
C ALA A 168 2.88 -25.32 42.52
N LYS A 169 2.92 -26.47 43.20
CA LYS A 169 1.88 -26.87 44.16
C LYS A 169 2.13 -26.19 45.51
N ASN A 170 1.07 -25.71 46.15
CA ASN A 170 1.07 -25.30 47.55
C ASN A 170 -0.01 -26.09 48.33
N ASN A 171 0.29 -27.37 48.53
CA ASN A 171 -0.58 -28.31 49.26
C ASN A 171 -0.16 -28.45 50.73
N ALA A 172 0.89 -27.75 51.15
CA ALA A 172 1.13 -27.53 52.57
C ALA A 172 -0.12 -26.82 53.13
N GLY A 173 -0.44 -27.02 54.41
CA GLY A 173 -1.69 -26.54 54.94
C GLY A 173 -1.79 -26.67 56.44
N LEU A 174 -2.82 -26.04 57.01
CA LEU A 174 -3.20 -26.23 58.40
C LEU A 174 -3.65 -27.68 58.63
N ALA A 175 -3.30 -28.26 59.76
CA ALA A 175 -3.65 -29.65 60.08
C ALA A 175 -5.17 -29.89 59.97
N GLY A 176 -5.57 -30.89 59.17
CA GLY A 176 -6.97 -31.27 58.98
C GLY A 176 -7.69 -30.61 57.79
N LYS A 177 -6.98 -29.86 56.94
CA LYS A 177 -7.53 -29.26 55.72
C LYS A 177 -6.87 -29.85 54.45
N PRO A 178 -7.64 -30.30 53.45
CA PRO A 178 -7.12 -30.94 52.24
C PRO A 178 -6.69 -29.92 51.18
N PHE A 179 -5.72 -29.04 51.48
CA PHE A 179 -5.28 -28.03 50.51
C PHE A 179 -4.69 -28.68 49.25
N GLN A 180 -5.27 -28.35 48.08
CA GLN A 180 -4.74 -28.74 46.77
C GLN A 180 -4.72 -27.52 45.85
N ARG A 181 -3.59 -26.81 45.84
CA ARG A 181 -3.51 -25.49 45.19
C ARG A 181 -2.35 -25.39 44.24
N TRP A 182 -2.60 -24.79 43.09
CA TRP A 182 -1.59 -24.37 42.13
C TRP A 182 -1.36 -22.86 42.21
N HIS A 183 -0.10 -22.47 42.08
CA HIS A 183 0.29 -21.08 41.84
C HIS A 183 1.29 -21.01 40.68
N ASN A 184 1.45 -19.81 40.12
CA ASN A 184 2.23 -19.55 38.92
C ASN A 184 1.73 -20.30 37.66
N VAL A 185 0.43 -20.58 37.58
CA VAL A 185 -0.19 -21.08 36.35
C VAL A 185 -0.45 -19.88 35.44
N ASN A 186 0.53 -19.54 34.62
CA ASN A 186 0.56 -18.28 33.88
C ASN A 186 0.11 -18.45 32.43
N PHE A 187 -0.44 -17.37 31.85
CA PHE A 187 -0.80 -17.26 30.45
C PHE A 187 -0.20 -15.98 29.86
N ALA A 188 0.73 -16.12 28.92
CA ALA A 188 1.20 -14.99 28.13
C ALA A 188 0.39 -14.98 26.83
N VAL A 189 -0.69 -14.19 26.80
CA VAL A 189 -1.58 -14.14 25.63
C VAL A 189 -0.81 -13.50 24.48
N VAL A 190 -0.77 -14.21 23.35
CA VAL A 190 -0.15 -13.67 22.15
C VAL A 190 -1.21 -12.79 21.51
N PRO A 191 -0.98 -11.48 21.38
CA PRO A 191 -1.92 -10.64 20.64
C PRO A 191 -1.97 -11.14 19.19
N PHE A 192 -3.08 -11.76 18.81
CA PHE A 192 -3.33 -12.15 17.43
C PHE A 192 -3.71 -10.87 16.67
N ASN A 193 -2.71 -10.12 16.23
CA ASN A 193 -2.92 -8.86 15.54
C ASN A 193 -2.97 -9.11 14.03
N GLU A 194 -4.17 -9.08 13.46
CA GLU A 194 -4.35 -8.73 12.05
C GLU A 194 -4.68 -7.24 11.93
N SER A 195 -3.89 -6.37 12.59
CA SER A 195 -4.01 -4.94 12.35
C SER A 195 -3.49 -4.66 10.94
N VAL A 196 -4.38 -4.31 10.03
CA VAL A 196 -4.03 -3.96 8.66
C VAL A 196 -4.17 -2.46 8.52
N LEU A 197 -3.08 -1.82 8.12
CA LEU A 197 -3.02 -0.41 7.78
C LEU A 197 -2.97 -0.29 6.27
N ASP A 198 -3.88 0.48 5.67
CA ASP A 198 -4.07 0.53 4.22
C ASP A 198 -4.23 1.97 3.72
N ILE A 199 -3.48 2.32 2.67
CA ILE A 199 -3.61 3.59 1.95
C ILE A 199 -4.54 3.36 0.77
N VAL A 200 -5.81 3.68 0.98
CA VAL A 200 -6.91 3.18 0.13
C VAL A 200 -7.01 3.81 -1.25
N ASN A 201 -6.24 4.85 -1.55
CA ASN A 201 -6.40 5.64 -2.77
C ASN A 201 -5.12 5.87 -3.57
N HIS A 202 -3.96 5.49 -3.05
CA HIS A 202 -2.67 5.60 -3.75
C HIS A 202 -1.77 4.43 -3.38
N ASP A 203 -0.95 3.97 -4.33
CA ASP A 203 -0.05 2.83 -4.15
C ASP A 203 1.29 3.08 -4.87
N THR A 204 2.15 2.05 -4.95
CA THR A 204 3.50 2.14 -5.54
C THR A 204 3.58 1.60 -6.97
N GLU A 205 2.47 1.12 -7.53
CA GLU A 205 2.46 0.40 -8.81
C GLU A 205 1.48 1.05 -9.80
N ASP A 206 0.19 0.97 -9.51
CA ASP A 206 -0.90 1.28 -10.44
C ASP A 206 -1.45 2.71 -10.24
N ASN A 207 -1.49 3.20 -8.99
CA ASN A 207 -2.12 4.47 -8.64
C ASN A 207 -1.16 5.36 -7.84
N PRO A 208 -0.12 5.93 -8.47
CA PRO A 208 0.76 6.86 -7.78
C PRO A 208 0.02 8.16 -7.43
N ALA A 209 0.43 8.80 -6.34
CA ALA A 209 -0.07 10.11 -5.96
C ALA A 209 0.59 11.23 -6.76
N ARG A 210 -0.06 12.39 -6.86
CA ARG A 210 0.53 13.61 -7.42
C ARG A 210 0.87 14.62 -6.33
N PRO A 211 1.81 15.56 -6.59
CA PRO A 211 2.05 16.67 -5.69
C PRO A 211 0.75 17.44 -5.40
N GLY A 212 0.44 17.66 -4.12
CA GLY A 212 -0.79 18.30 -3.67
C GLY A 212 -2.02 17.39 -3.54
N ASP A 213 -1.93 16.10 -3.91
CA ASP A 213 -2.99 15.14 -3.62
C ASP A 213 -3.14 14.90 -2.11
N THR A 214 -4.20 14.19 -1.73
CA THR A 214 -4.40 13.73 -0.36
C THR A 214 -4.45 12.20 -0.33
N ALA A 215 -3.55 11.57 0.42
CA ALA A 215 -3.61 10.16 0.75
C ALA A 215 -4.59 9.93 1.91
N LYS A 216 -5.29 8.79 1.89
CA LYS A 216 -6.30 8.41 2.89
C LYS A 216 -5.91 7.07 3.50
N LEU A 217 -6.04 7.00 4.81
CA LEU A 217 -5.63 5.86 5.60
C LEU A 217 -6.85 5.17 6.20
N GLU A 218 -6.88 3.85 6.14
CA GLU A 218 -7.82 3.03 6.90
C GLU A 218 -7.05 2.04 7.78
N LEU A 219 -7.59 1.78 8.97
CA LEU A 219 -7.09 0.78 9.90
C LEU A 219 -8.20 -0.23 10.14
N SER A 220 -7.89 -1.50 9.90
CA SER A 220 -8.80 -2.61 10.17
C SER A 220 -8.13 -3.65 11.07
N GLY A 221 -8.95 -4.54 11.64
CA GLY A 221 -8.51 -5.50 12.67
C GLY A 221 -8.65 -4.96 14.10
N GLN A 222 -8.23 -5.77 15.08
CA GLN A 222 -8.17 -5.36 16.49
C GLN A 222 -6.74 -4.94 16.83
N PRO A 223 -6.40 -3.63 16.80
CA PRO A 223 -5.15 -3.18 17.40
C PRO A 223 -5.14 -3.59 18.87
N THR A 224 -3.98 -4.01 19.36
CA THR A 224 -3.86 -4.36 20.78
C THR A 224 -4.27 -3.16 21.64
N PRO A 225 -4.75 -3.39 22.87
CA PRO A 225 -5.07 -2.32 23.82
C PRO A 225 -3.92 -1.37 24.18
N LEU A 226 -2.72 -1.59 23.62
CA LEU A 226 -1.46 -0.89 23.85
C LEU A 226 -0.86 -0.25 22.59
N GLN A 227 -1.59 -0.31 21.47
CA GLN A 227 -1.12 0.13 20.16
C GLN A 227 -2.00 1.24 19.66
N SER A 228 -1.41 2.37 19.32
CA SER A 228 -2.20 3.42 18.69
C SER A 228 -1.41 4.64 18.19
N THR A 229 -0.11 4.50 17.88
CA THR A 229 0.61 5.60 17.23
C THR A 229 0.69 5.35 15.73
N ILE A 230 0.05 6.20 14.93
CA ILE A 230 0.30 6.28 13.49
C ILE A 230 1.33 7.36 13.23
N VAL A 231 2.33 7.05 12.41
CA VAL A 231 3.37 7.96 11.95
C VAL A 231 3.42 7.96 10.42
N TRP A 232 3.27 9.12 9.81
CA TRP A 232 3.60 9.35 8.41
C TRP A 232 5.08 9.68 8.28
N VAL A 233 5.78 8.94 7.43
CA VAL A 233 7.21 9.05 7.19
C VAL A 233 7.46 9.47 5.75
N GLY A 234 8.31 10.47 5.57
CA GLY A 234 8.69 11.00 4.26
C GLY A 234 9.81 10.22 3.57
N PRO A 235 10.19 10.62 2.34
CA PRO A 235 11.16 9.91 1.51
C PRO A 235 12.56 9.78 2.12
N ASN A 236 12.95 10.70 3.01
CA ASN A 236 14.24 10.67 3.70
C ASN A 236 14.20 9.97 5.07
N GLY A 237 13.06 9.40 5.46
CA GLY A 237 12.86 8.79 6.77
C GLY A 237 12.45 9.77 7.88
N ASP A 238 12.16 11.03 7.54
CA ASP A 238 11.67 12.03 8.50
C ASP A 238 10.21 11.74 8.90
N GLU A 239 9.90 11.91 10.19
CA GLU A 239 8.51 11.83 10.67
C GLU A 239 7.79 13.15 10.39
N LEU A 240 6.75 13.08 9.57
CA LEU A 240 6.03 14.25 9.05
C LEU A 240 4.75 14.55 9.85
N GLN A 241 4.08 13.49 10.32
CA GLN A 241 2.83 13.61 11.07
C GLN A 241 2.69 12.41 12.00
N THR A 242 2.31 12.66 13.26
CA THR A 242 2.16 11.63 14.29
C THR A 242 0.83 11.79 15.00
N CYS A 243 0.09 10.70 15.14
CA CYS A 243 -1.17 10.66 15.90
C CYS A 243 -1.10 9.53 16.91
N GLU A 244 -1.29 9.87 18.18
CA GLU A 244 -1.36 8.92 19.30
C GLU A 244 -2.82 8.53 19.57
N ASP A 245 -3.04 7.45 20.31
CA ASP A 245 -4.38 7.00 20.74
C ASP A 245 -5.40 6.74 19.60
N VAL A 246 -4.92 6.47 18.38
CA VAL A 246 -5.73 6.01 17.25
C VAL A 246 -6.45 4.68 17.49
N THR A 247 -7.63 4.56 16.92
CA THR A 247 -8.47 3.35 16.90
C THR A 247 -8.95 3.09 15.47
N PRO A 248 -9.41 1.88 15.12
CA PRO A 248 -9.98 1.63 13.80
C PRO A 248 -11.11 2.60 13.43
N GLU A 249 -11.86 3.09 14.43
CA GLU A 249 -12.94 4.06 14.24
C GLU A 249 -12.49 5.52 14.20
N ASP A 250 -11.29 5.83 14.70
CA ASP A 250 -10.77 7.20 14.79
C ASP A 250 -9.24 7.22 14.68
N LEU A 251 -8.74 7.59 13.50
CA LEU A 251 -7.30 7.76 13.23
C LEU A 251 -6.81 9.19 13.45
N GLY A 252 -7.68 10.08 13.96
CA GLY A 252 -7.42 11.50 14.08
C GLY A 252 -7.04 12.14 12.74
N GLU A 253 -6.16 13.13 12.79
CA GLU A 253 -5.67 13.84 11.61
C GLU A 253 -4.88 12.92 10.66
N CYS A 254 -4.34 11.80 11.15
CA CYS A 254 -3.56 10.85 10.37
C CYS A 254 -4.40 9.98 9.45
N ALA A 255 -5.74 10.04 9.56
CA ALA A 255 -6.67 9.48 8.58
C ALA A 255 -6.42 10.04 7.16
N SER A 256 -5.79 11.21 7.06
CA SER A 256 -5.40 11.82 5.80
C SER A 256 -3.99 12.39 5.86
N PHE A 257 -3.28 12.33 4.73
CA PHE A 257 -1.97 12.95 4.59
C PHE A 257 -1.93 13.81 3.31
N PRO A 258 -1.68 15.12 3.43
CA PRO A 258 -1.50 15.99 2.26
C PRO A 258 -0.12 15.75 1.66
N VAL A 259 -0.08 15.30 0.41
CA VAL A 259 1.17 15.15 -0.33
C VAL A 259 1.76 16.55 -0.55
N PRO A 260 3.03 16.81 -0.17
CA PRO A 260 3.65 18.11 -0.36
C PRO A 260 3.57 18.58 -1.82
N GLU A 261 3.34 19.88 -2.00
CA GLU A 261 3.27 20.48 -3.34
C GLU A 261 4.59 20.44 -4.10
N ASP A 262 5.71 20.34 -3.38
CA ASP A 262 7.07 20.22 -3.89
C ASP A 262 7.59 18.77 -3.87
N ALA A 263 6.71 17.79 -3.61
CA ALA A 263 7.03 16.37 -3.75
C ALA A 263 7.52 16.07 -5.16
N LYS A 264 8.52 15.21 -5.26
CA LYS A 264 9.18 14.86 -6.50
C LYS A 264 8.71 13.51 -7.01
N ASP A 265 8.75 13.37 -8.31
CA ASP A 265 8.62 12.08 -8.98
C ASP A 265 9.62 11.07 -8.39
N GLY A 266 9.09 9.94 -7.91
CA GLY A 266 9.82 8.89 -7.19
C GLY A 266 9.85 9.02 -5.66
N ASP A 267 9.36 10.12 -5.07
CA ASP A 267 9.26 10.24 -3.62
C ASP A 267 8.28 9.20 -3.06
N VAL A 268 8.67 8.50 -1.99
CA VAL A 268 7.84 7.50 -1.32
C VAL A 268 7.45 8.01 0.06
N TYR A 269 6.15 7.94 0.37
CA TYR A 269 5.61 8.25 1.68
C TYR A 269 5.02 6.99 2.30
N THR A 270 5.27 6.77 3.58
CA THR A 270 4.87 5.55 4.30
C THR A 270 4.07 5.90 5.54
N ALA A 271 2.90 5.28 5.70
CA ALA A 271 2.16 5.26 6.97
C ALA A 271 2.63 4.06 7.80
N GLN A 272 2.92 4.27 9.07
CA GLN A 272 3.36 3.23 9.99
C GLN A 272 2.48 3.22 11.23
N LEU A 273 1.91 2.05 11.56
CA LEU A 273 1.31 1.79 12.85
C LEU A 273 2.42 1.28 13.79
N ARG A 274 2.54 1.88 14.97
CA ARG A 274 3.56 1.54 15.96
C ARG A 274 2.97 1.16 17.31
N ASP A 275 3.66 0.26 18.01
CA ASP A 275 3.35 -0.09 19.40
C ASP A 275 3.91 0.94 20.41
N ALA A 276 3.55 0.80 21.69
CA ALA A 276 4.03 1.69 22.76
C ALA A 276 5.55 1.67 22.98
N ALA A 277 6.26 0.67 22.45
CA ALA A 277 7.73 0.61 22.48
C ALA A 277 8.37 1.26 21.23
N GLY A 278 7.56 1.69 20.25
CA GLY A 278 7.99 2.30 19.01
C GLY A 278 8.28 1.31 17.88
N ASN A 279 7.95 0.03 18.03
CA ASN A 279 8.13 -0.96 16.97
C ASN A 279 7.03 -0.82 15.91
N ILE A 280 7.37 -0.99 14.63
CA ILE A 280 6.41 -0.99 13.53
C ILE A 280 5.64 -2.31 13.54
N VAL A 281 4.31 -2.22 13.65
CA VAL A 281 3.41 -3.39 13.67
C VAL A 281 2.67 -3.60 12.35
N ALA A 282 2.42 -2.52 11.60
CA ALA A 282 1.88 -2.53 10.26
C ALA A 282 2.36 -1.28 9.51
N ALA A 283 2.48 -1.37 8.19
CA ALA A 283 2.85 -0.22 7.38
C ALA A 283 2.33 -0.39 5.95
N ASP A 284 2.09 0.75 5.30
CA ASP A 284 1.76 0.82 3.89
C ASP A 284 2.32 2.12 3.29
N SER A 285 2.45 2.18 1.96
CA SER A 285 3.15 3.26 1.27
C SER A 285 2.59 3.54 -0.12
N PHE A 286 2.77 4.76 -0.59
CA PHE A 286 2.54 5.15 -1.98
C PHE A 286 3.75 5.89 -2.55
N VAL A 287 3.86 5.90 -3.87
CA VAL A 287 4.86 6.67 -4.61
C VAL A 287 4.23 7.90 -5.24
N VAL A 288 4.99 8.99 -5.32
CA VAL A 288 4.62 10.18 -6.08
C VAL A 288 5.09 10.02 -7.52
N ALA A 289 4.19 10.23 -8.47
CA ALA A 289 4.51 10.36 -9.89
C ALA A 289 3.74 11.54 -10.47
N ASP A 290 4.46 12.43 -11.16
CA ASP A 290 3.87 13.59 -11.84
C ASP A 290 4.37 13.60 -13.30
N PRO A 291 3.76 12.78 -14.17
CA PRO A 291 4.27 12.60 -15.52
C PRO A 291 4.22 13.92 -16.28
N VAL A 292 5.25 14.14 -17.08
CA VAL A 292 5.44 15.38 -17.85
C VAL A 292 4.93 15.18 -19.27
N SER A 293 4.27 16.21 -19.81
CA SER A 293 3.86 16.30 -21.21
C SER A 293 4.71 17.33 -21.93
N ILE A 294 4.98 17.08 -23.21
CA ILE A 294 5.71 18.00 -24.10
C ILE A 294 4.71 18.57 -25.11
N SER A 295 4.70 19.88 -25.29
CA SER A 295 3.94 20.54 -26.36
C SER A 295 4.76 21.60 -27.08
N TYR A 296 4.48 21.80 -28.35
CA TYR A 296 5.10 22.83 -29.20
C TYR A 296 4.04 23.73 -29.82
N ASP A 297 4.42 24.96 -30.13
CA ASP A 297 3.63 25.81 -31.04
C ASP A 297 3.59 25.18 -32.45
N GLU A 298 2.46 25.36 -33.15
CA GLU A 298 2.28 24.86 -34.52
C GLU A 298 3.24 25.56 -35.50
N VAL A 299 3.87 24.78 -36.37
CA VAL A 299 4.70 25.28 -37.47
C VAL A 299 3.96 25.16 -38.79
N SER A 300 3.74 26.28 -39.48
CA SER A 300 3.07 26.30 -40.78
C SER A 300 3.81 27.17 -41.79
N PHE A 301 4.05 26.63 -42.99
CA PHE A 301 4.59 27.35 -44.15
C PHE A 301 3.53 27.50 -45.25
N GLY A 302 3.06 28.72 -45.47
CA GLY A 302 2.13 29.09 -46.52
C GLY A 302 2.81 29.44 -47.85
N PRO A 303 2.01 29.64 -48.92
CA PRO A 303 2.54 29.93 -50.25
C PRO A 303 3.25 31.28 -50.40
N GLU A 304 2.99 32.24 -49.50
CA GLU A 304 3.59 33.59 -49.55
C GLU A 304 4.83 33.73 -48.64
N ASP A 305 5.18 32.70 -47.88
CA ASP A 305 6.29 32.74 -46.93
C ASP A 305 7.62 32.70 -47.65
N LYS A 306 8.37 33.81 -47.52
CA LYS A 306 9.71 33.98 -48.11
C LYS A 306 10.81 33.31 -47.29
N GLU A 307 10.62 33.25 -45.98
CA GLU A 307 11.50 32.53 -45.06
C GLU A 307 10.78 31.25 -44.65
N ARG A 308 11.29 30.10 -45.12
CA ARG A 308 10.70 28.78 -44.86
C ARG A 308 11.52 28.01 -43.82
N GLU A 309 11.90 28.73 -42.77
CA GLU A 309 12.54 28.21 -41.56
C GLU A 309 11.76 28.73 -40.34
N ALA A 310 11.44 27.84 -39.39
CA ALA A 310 10.81 28.19 -38.14
C ALA A 310 11.49 27.47 -36.98
N LYS A 311 11.55 28.12 -35.82
CA LYS A 311 12.07 27.56 -34.58
C LYS A 311 11.01 27.66 -33.49
N VAL A 312 10.74 26.54 -32.83
CA VAL A 312 9.76 26.44 -31.75
C VAL A 312 10.40 25.78 -30.54
N GLU A 313 10.13 26.34 -29.36
CA GLU A 313 10.64 25.83 -28.08
C GLU A 313 9.61 24.88 -27.45
N PRO A 314 10.04 23.82 -26.75
CA PRO A 314 9.12 22.95 -26.04
C PRO A 314 8.57 23.65 -24.81
N THR A 315 7.29 23.44 -24.54
CA THR A 315 6.69 23.65 -23.21
C THR A 315 6.56 22.31 -22.52
N LEU A 316 7.17 22.20 -21.34
CA LEU A 316 7.05 21.03 -20.47
C LEU A 316 6.10 21.35 -19.31
N GLU A 317 5.01 20.61 -19.24
CA GLU A 317 4.01 20.76 -18.19
C GLU A 317 3.78 19.41 -17.54
N ALA A 318 4.00 19.34 -16.24
CA ALA A 318 3.60 18.19 -15.44
C ALA A 318 2.06 18.09 -15.41
N LEU A 319 1.49 16.90 -15.23
CA LEU A 319 0.04 16.76 -15.14
C LEU A 319 -0.59 17.56 -13.98
N SER A 320 0.19 17.93 -12.98
CA SER A 320 -0.21 18.89 -11.93
C SER A 320 -0.42 20.33 -12.43
N GLY A 321 -0.06 20.64 -13.67
CA GLY A 321 -0.12 21.98 -14.27
C GLY A 321 1.08 22.87 -13.93
N LYS A 322 2.14 22.28 -13.37
CA LYS A 322 3.37 22.98 -13.00
C LYS A 322 4.38 22.94 -14.17
N PRO A 323 5.11 24.04 -14.41
CA PRO A 323 6.24 24.02 -15.33
C PRO A 323 7.25 22.96 -14.88
N ALA A 324 7.70 22.15 -15.83
CA ALA A 324 8.74 21.15 -15.61
C ALA A 324 10.03 21.53 -16.35
N GLU A 325 11.16 21.02 -15.86
CA GLU A 325 12.46 21.14 -16.52
C GLU A 325 13.05 19.74 -16.73
N PRO A 326 13.77 19.49 -17.85
CA PRO A 326 14.50 18.24 -18.04
C PRO A 326 15.56 18.06 -16.96
N ARG A 327 15.78 16.80 -16.53
CA ARG A 327 16.93 16.45 -15.69
C ARG A 327 18.22 16.44 -16.52
N GLU A 328 19.38 16.58 -15.87
CA GLU A 328 20.69 16.66 -16.55
C GLU A 328 21.03 15.42 -17.41
N ASP A 329 20.41 14.28 -17.14
CA ASP A 329 20.61 13.01 -17.85
C ASP A 329 19.57 12.73 -18.95
N GLN A 330 18.60 13.64 -19.15
CA GLN A 330 17.54 13.49 -20.13
C GLN A 330 17.88 14.22 -21.44
N THR A 331 17.50 13.63 -22.57
CA THR A 331 17.73 14.22 -23.89
C THR A 331 16.51 14.13 -24.79
N PHE A 332 16.35 15.13 -25.64
CA PHE A 332 15.26 15.16 -26.62
C PHE A 332 15.64 14.45 -27.92
N ARG A 333 14.68 13.74 -28.50
CA ARG A 333 14.79 13.10 -29.82
C ARG A 333 13.43 12.97 -30.49
N PHE A 334 13.41 12.62 -31.77
CA PHE A 334 12.17 12.20 -32.41
C PHE A 334 11.78 10.77 -31.98
N GLY A 335 10.48 10.51 -31.96
CA GLY A 335 9.92 9.19 -31.65
C GLY A 335 10.17 8.17 -32.78
N ASP A 336 10.10 6.89 -32.42
CA ASP A 336 10.43 5.79 -33.35
C ASP A 336 9.30 5.54 -34.38
N GLU A 337 8.06 5.90 -34.05
CA GLU A 337 6.87 5.75 -34.90
C GLU A 337 6.55 7.06 -35.64
N LEU A 338 7.24 7.29 -36.76
CA LEU A 338 7.10 8.51 -37.55
C LEU A 338 5.87 8.50 -38.47
N PRO A 339 5.32 9.70 -38.81
CA PRO A 339 4.29 9.82 -39.83
C PRO A 339 4.78 9.37 -41.21
N GLU A 340 3.85 8.97 -42.08
CA GLU A 340 4.16 8.42 -43.40
C GLU A 340 5.01 9.38 -44.24
N GLY A 341 6.13 8.87 -44.78
CA GLY A 341 7.07 9.62 -45.62
C GLY A 341 8.15 10.39 -44.87
N PHE A 342 8.08 10.46 -43.53
CA PHE A 342 9.18 10.94 -42.70
C PHE A 342 10.13 9.79 -42.35
N GLU A 343 11.41 10.10 -42.40
CA GLU A 343 12.49 9.19 -42.00
C GLU A 343 13.44 9.95 -41.08
N VAL A 344 13.78 9.34 -39.95
CA VAL A 344 14.85 9.82 -39.07
C VAL A 344 16.19 9.41 -39.66
N SER A 345 17.17 10.29 -39.60
CA SER A 345 18.52 10.04 -40.07
C SER A 345 19.13 8.83 -39.34
N GLU A 346 19.68 7.85 -40.08
CA GLU A 346 20.29 6.66 -39.49
C GLU A 346 21.46 6.99 -38.53
N ASP A 347 22.14 8.11 -38.78
CA ASP A 347 23.29 8.56 -37.99
C ASP A 347 22.88 9.49 -36.82
N ASP A 348 21.66 10.04 -36.82
CA ASP A 348 21.24 11.05 -35.85
C ASP A 348 19.72 11.03 -35.57
N PRO A 349 19.29 10.52 -34.41
CA PRO A 349 17.87 10.45 -34.04
C PRO A 349 17.23 11.83 -33.80
N THR A 350 18.02 12.90 -33.85
CA THR A 350 17.53 14.28 -33.71
C THR A 350 17.16 14.95 -35.04
N VAL A 351 17.33 14.25 -36.17
CA VAL A 351 17.03 14.79 -37.50
C VAL A 351 16.00 13.91 -38.19
N ALA A 352 14.85 14.50 -38.55
CA ALA A 352 13.81 13.86 -39.35
C ALA A 352 13.63 14.60 -40.68
N THR A 353 13.50 13.84 -41.77
CA THR A 353 13.35 14.41 -43.11
C THR A 353 12.16 13.81 -43.85
N PHE A 354 11.50 14.63 -44.66
CA PHE A 354 10.51 14.22 -45.63
C PHE A 354 11.06 14.52 -47.01
N LYS A 355 11.09 13.52 -47.90
CA LYS A 355 11.61 13.66 -49.28
C LYS A 355 12.98 14.34 -49.38
N GLY A 356 13.91 14.17 -48.42
CA GLY A 356 15.31 14.59 -48.60
C GLY A 356 15.66 16.07 -48.34
N GLY A 357 14.85 16.81 -47.60
CA GLY A 357 15.31 17.99 -46.82
C GLY A 357 15.40 19.35 -47.52
N ALA A 358 15.96 20.36 -46.83
CA ALA A 358 15.96 21.78 -47.21
C ALA A 358 16.57 22.12 -48.59
N ASP A 359 17.50 21.30 -49.09
CA ASP A 359 18.10 21.45 -50.42
C ASP A 359 17.27 20.75 -51.52
N ASN A 360 16.23 20.00 -51.17
CA ASN A 360 15.27 19.42 -52.10
C ASN A 360 14.04 20.33 -52.18
N PRO A 361 13.64 20.81 -53.37
CA PRO A 361 12.43 21.61 -53.52
C PRO A 361 11.20 20.93 -52.92
N GLU A 362 11.05 19.60 -53.01
CA GLU A 362 9.90 18.89 -52.43
C GLU A 362 10.04 18.53 -50.92
N GLY A 363 11.18 18.87 -50.30
CA GLY A 363 11.60 18.30 -49.02
C GLY A 363 11.31 19.15 -47.78
N ILE A 364 11.32 18.49 -46.62
CA ILE A 364 11.25 19.11 -45.28
C ILE A 364 12.32 18.50 -44.39
N THR A 365 13.00 19.32 -43.59
CA THR A 365 13.92 18.86 -42.54
C THR A 365 13.48 19.44 -41.20
N ALA A 366 13.29 18.58 -40.21
CA ALA A 366 13.13 18.95 -38.80
C ALA A 366 14.36 18.49 -38.01
N THR A 367 14.90 19.35 -37.16
CA THR A 367 16.02 19.06 -36.28
C THR A 367 15.66 19.47 -34.86
N ILE A 368 15.90 18.59 -33.88
CA ILE A 368 15.69 18.87 -32.46
C ILE A 368 17.04 19.04 -31.76
N ASP A 369 17.19 20.10 -30.98
CA ASP A 369 18.35 20.25 -30.11
C ASP A 369 18.21 19.27 -28.92
N PRO A 370 19.15 18.34 -28.70
CA PRO A 370 18.98 17.27 -27.72
C PRO A 370 19.01 17.75 -26.26
N GLU A 371 19.58 18.93 -25.98
CA GLU A 371 19.68 19.47 -24.61
C GLU A 371 18.48 20.37 -24.28
N THR A 372 18.04 21.17 -25.25
CA THR A 372 17.00 22.19 -25.05
C THR A 372 15.63 21.78 -25.59
N GLY A 373 15.58 20.78 -26.46
CA GLY A 373 14.37 20.32 -27.14
C GLY A 373 13.83 21.29 -28.19
N VAL A 374 14.57 22.35 -28.53
CA VAL A 374 14.17 23.31 -29.57
C VAL A 374 14.10 22.62 -30.91
N VAL A 375 12.95 22.70 -31.57
CA VAL A 375 12.75 22.13 -32.91
C VAL A 375 12.91 23.24 -33.95
N THR A 376 13.81 23.02 -34.90
CA THR A 376 13.98 23.83 -36.10
C THR A 376 13.41 23.07 -37.29
N VAL A 377 12.44 23.65 -37.99
CA VAL A 377 11.85 23.08 -39.21
C VAL A 377 12.19 23.95 -40.40
N THR A 378 12.64 23.33 -41.48
CA THR A 378 12.93 23.98 -42.77
C THR A 378 12.17 23.27 -43.88
N ALA A 379 11.57 24.04 -44.80
CA ALA A 379 10.78 23.51 -45.91
C ALA A 379 11.28 24.06 -47.26
N GLY A 380 11.46 23.17 -48.23
CA GLY A 380 11.74 23.54 -49.62
C GLY A 380 10.61 24.33 -50.27
N GLU A 381 10.89 24.95 -51.42
CA GLU A 381 9.92 25.79 -52.15
C GLU A 381 8.70 24.99 -52.65
N ASP A 382 8.88 23.76 -53.10
CA ASP A 382 7.81 22.87 -53.56
C ASP A 382 7.32 21.89 -52.46
N ALA A 383 7.71 22.11 -51.19
CA ALA A 383 7.35 21.23 -50.10
C ALA A 383 5.84 21.26 -49.84
N GLU A 384 5.23 20.08 -49.84
CA GLU A 384 3.78 19.88 -49.65
C GLU A 384 3.52 18.72 -48.70
N LEU A 385 2.77 19.00 -47.64
CA LEU A 385 2.24 18.02 -46.70
C LEU A 385 0.72 17.86 -46.86
N PRO A 386 0.13 16.76 -46.37
CA PRO A 386 -1.31 16.56 -46.39
C PRO A 386 -2.09 17.73 -45.78
N ASP A 387 -3.31 17.96 -46.28
CA ASP A 387 -4.23 18.93 -45.71
C ASP A 387 -4.51 18.59 -44.23
N GLY A 388 -4.15 19.51 -43.33
CA GLY A 388 -4.23 19.32 -41.88
C GLY A 388 -2.87 19.14 -41.19
N GLY A 389 -1.78 19.09 -41.95
CA GLY A 389 -0.43 18.94 -41.41
C GLY A 389 -0.11 17.50 -40.97
N VAL A 390 1.05 17.33 -40.34
CA VAL A 390 1.52 16.08 -39.76
C VAL A 390 2.01 16.33 -38.34
N GLU A 391 1.80 15.36 -37.46
CA GLU A 391 2.34 15.36 -36.10
C GLU A 391 3.64 14.57 -36.09
N LEU A 392 4.75 15.24 -35.80
CA LEU A 392 6.05 14.60 -35.65
C LEU A 392 6.27 14.31 -34.15
N PRO A 393 6.39 13.03 -33.72
CA PRO A 393 6.48 12.69 -32.32
C PRO A 393 7.83 13.12 -31.73
N VAL A 394 7.80 13.68 -30.53
CA VAL A 394 8.97 14.08 -29.75
C VAL A 394 8.99 13.30 -28.45
N VAL A 395 10.16 12.81 -28.09
CA VAL A 395 10.41 12.02 -26.89
C VAL A 395 11.48 12.70 -26.05
N LEU A 396 11.22 12.85 -24.75
CA LEU A 396 12.24 13.14 -23.76
C LEU A 396 12.70 11.81 -23.16
N ASP A 397 13.92 11.39 -23.51
CA ASP A 397 14.47 10.11 -23.09
C ASP A 397 14.89 10.15 -21.62
N GLY A 398 14.52 9.11 -20.87
CA GLY A 398 14.86 8.93 -19.46
C GLY A 398 15.68 7.64 -19.20
N GLY A 399 16.16 6.97 -20.24
CA GLY A 399 16.92 5.72 -20.13
C GLY A 399 16.07 4.50 -20.47
N GLU A 400 15.60 3.74 -19.47
CA GLU A 400 14.84 2.49 -19.72
C GLU A 400 13.42 2.76 -20.24
N ALA A 401 12.86 3.93 -19.98
CA ALA A 401 11.57 4.37 -20.49
C ALA A 401 11.57 5.88 -20.79
N PRO A 402 10.70 6.36 -21.72
CA PRO A 402 10.50 7.78 -21.96
C PRO A 402 10.09 8.53 -20.69
N ALA A 403 10.73 9.66 -20.41
CA ALA A 403 10.34 10.55 -19.32
C ALA A 403 9.11 11.41 -19.67
N ALA A 404 8.96 11.76 -20.94
CA ALA A 404 7.81 12.49 -21.46
C ALA A 404 7.65 12.22 -22.96
N ASN A 405 6.42 12.37 -23.46
CA ASN A 405 6.11 12.29 -24.88
C ASN A 405 5.29 13.52 -25.30
N GLY A 406 5.42 13.88 -26.57
CA GLY A 406 4.61 14.92 -27.21
C GLY A 406 4.75 14.86 -28.72
N SER A 407 4.31 15.92 -29.39
CA SER A 407 4.48 16.07 -30.83
C SER A 407 4.59 17.54 -31.21
N VAL A 408 5.20 17.78 -32.37
CA VAL A 408 5.17 19.07 -33.06
C VAL A 408 4.31 18.95 -34.31
N SER A 409 3.38 19.88 -34.47
CA SER A 409 2.50 19.94 -35.64
C SER A 409 3.17 20.74 -36.75
N ILE A 410 3.28 20.14 -37.95
CA ILE A 410 3.95 20.74 -39.11
C ILE A 410 3.00 20.75 -40.30
N ALA A 411 2.78 21.93 -40.88
CA ALA A 411 2.06 22.11 -42.14
C ALA A 411 2.94 22.84 -43.17
N ALA A 412 2.88 22.41 -44.43
CA ALA A 412 3.62 23.06 -45.51
C ALA A 412 2.83 23.01 -46.82
N LYS A 413 2.76 24.15 -47.50
CA LYS A 413 2.25 24.29 -48.86
C LYS A 413 3.33 24.82 -49.79
N PRO A 414 3.30 24.47 -51.10
CA PRO A 414 4.24 25.01 -52.07
C PRO A 414 4.23 26.54 -52.08
N ALA A 415 5.42 27.13 -52.15
CA ALA A 415 5.61 28.55 -52.37
C ALA A 415 5.02 28.95 -53.73
N LEU A 416 4.50 30.18 -53.81
CA LEU A 416 4.15 30.74 -55.11
C LEU A 416 5.42 30.92 -55.94
N PRO A 417 5.43 30.51 -57.22
CA PRO A 417 6.55 30.80 -58.08
C PRO A 417 6.78 32.31 -58.11
N GLU A 418 8.03 32.76 -57.93
CA GLU A 418 8.38 34.15 -58.18
C GLU A 418 8.01 34.45 -59.64
N PHE A 419 6.92 35.19 -59.85
CA PHE A 419 6.62 35.75 -61.15
C PHE A 419 7.69 36.81 -61.46
N ALA A 420 8.82 36.37 -62.00
CA ALA A 420 9.77 37.23 -62.66
C ALA A 420 9.05 37.92 -63.84
N GLU A 421 8.75 39.21 -63.69
CA GLU A 421 8.61 40.21 -64.75
C GLU A 421 7.90 39.76 -66.06
N ILE A 422 6.72 39.15 -65.99
CA ILE A 422 5.88 39.00 -67.22
C ILE A 422 5.09 40.30 -67.51
N GLY A 423 5.24 41.33 -66.67
CA GLY A 423 4.59 42.63 -66.84
C GLY A 423 5.16 43.52 -67.95
N GLU A 424 6.38 43.25 -68.46
CA GLU A 424 7.05 44.12 -69.46
C GLU A 424 7.08 43.57 -70.90
N GLN A 425 6.55 42.36 -71.18
CA GLN A 425 6.58 41.78 -72.55
C GLN A 425 5.24 41.82 -73.31
N LEU A 426 4.20 42.44 -72.76
CA LEU A 426 2.94 42.65 -73.48
C LEU A 426 2.76 44.14 -73.81
N ASP A 427 3.61 44.67 -74.68
CA ASP A 427 3.26 45.88 -75.44
C ASP A 427 2.29 45.46 -76.57
N PRO A 428 1.00 45.84 -76.52
CA PRO A 428 0.09 45.55 -77.62
C PRO A 428 0.52 46.34 -78.86
N VAL A 429 0.99 45.63 -79.88
CA VAL A 429 1.21 46.21 -81.21
C VAL A 429 -0.15 46.32 -81.91
N TYR A 430 -0.64 47.54 -82.05
CA TYR A 430 -1.79 47.83 -82.92
C TYR A 430 -1.28 48.04 -84.35
N GLU A 431 -1.60 47.11 -85.26
CA GLU A 431 -1.51 47.41 -86.70
C GLU A 431 -2.72 48.24 -87.14
N PRO A 432 -2.54 49.35 -87.88
CA PRO A 432 -3.64 50.07 -88.48
C PRO A 432 -4.33 49.20 -89.55
N VAL A 433 -5.64 49.02 -89.42
CA VAL A 433 -6.49 48.30 -90.38
C VAL A 433 -6.42 48.99 -91.75
N VAL A 434 -6.08 48.25 -92.81
CA VAL A 434 -5.89 48.83 -94.15
C VAL A 434 -7.16 48.79 -95.02
N GLU A 435 -8.22 48.05 -94.66
CA GLU A 435 -9.49 48.10 -95.40
C GLU A 435 -10.70 47.90 -94.48
N ASP A 436 -11.71 48.78 -94.61
CA ASP A 436 -13.01 48.71 -93.94
C ASP A 436 -13.70 47.39 -94.29
N GLN A 437 -13.99 46.55 -93.29
CA GLN A 437 -14.73 45.30 -93.50
C GLN A 437 -16.26 45.48 -93.54
N ASP A 438 -16.77 46.71 -93.37
CA ASP A 438 -18.19 47.03 -93.58
C ASP A 438 -18.42 48.55 -93.80
N PRO A 439 -18.63 49.03 -95.04
CA PRO A 439 -18.79 50.46 -95.31
C PRO A 439 -20.12 51.07 -94.82
N GLU A 440 -21.03 50.30 -94.21
CA GLU A 440 -22.31 50.81 -93.67
C GLU A 440 -22.43 50.76 -92.13
N ALA A 441 -21.37 50.36 -91.41
CA ALA A 441 -21.36 50.31 -89.95
C ALA A 441 -20.68 51.54 -89.32
N ASP A 442 -21.43 52.41 -88.65
CA ASP A 442 -20.87 53.50 -87.83
C ASP A 442 -20.26 52.92 -86.53
N GLY A 443 -18.93 52.77 -86.47
CA GLY A 443 -18.20 52.40 -85.24
C GLY A 443 -16.78 51.85 -85.47
N TRP A 444 -15.87 52.11 -84.53
CA TRP A 444 -14.49 51.57 -84.55
C TRP A 444 -14.53 50.06 -84.25
N GLN A 445 -14.10 49.23 -85.21
CA GLN A 445 -13.98 47.79 -85.03
C GLN A 445 -12.54 47.44 -84.63
N SER A 446 -12.35 46.87 -83.43
CA SER A 446 -11.07 46.32 -82.99
C SER A 446 -10.93 44.87 -83.45
N GLY A 447 -9.81 44.54 -84.11
CA GLY A 447 -9.48 43.17 -84.49
C GLY A 447 -9.37 42.25 -83.26
N ALA A 448 -9.83 41.00 -83.39
CA ALA A 448 -9.69 40.00 -82.35
C ALA A 448 -8.21 39.62 -82.19
N PRO A 449 -7.69 39.54 -80.95
CA PRO A 449 -6.31 39.14 -80.71
C PRO A 449 -6.10 37.68 -81.13
N LYS A 450 -4.96 37.40 -81.75
CA LYS A 450 -4.45 36.04 -81.92
C LYS A 450 -3.35 35.80 -80.89
N LEU A 451 -3.43 34.64 -80.24
CA LEU A 451 -2.33 34.05 -79.47
C LEU A 451 -1.42 33.31 -80.47
N GLU A 452 -0.13 33.64 -80.51
CA GLU A 452 0.91 32.75 -81.07
C GLU A 452 1.55 31.92 -79.95
#